data_AF-A0A9N8H7Z3-F1
#
_entry.id   AF-A0A9N8H7Z3-F1
#
_cell.length_a   1.000
_cell.length_b   1.000
_cell.length_c   1.000
_cell.angle_alpha   90.00
_cell.angle_beta   90.00
_cell.angle_gamma   90.00
#
_symmetry.space_group_name_H-M   'P 1'
#
loop_
_entity.id
_entity.type
_entity.pdbx_description
1 polymer ?
#
loop_
_entity_poly.entity_id
_entity_poly.type
_entity_poly.pdbx_seq_one_letter_code
_entity_poly.pdbx_strand_id
1 'polypeptide(L)'
;MTSQPMYRYQRQNLPVLLLASFLLLAALPVSSFVYQPGHRNSNPKSIRISAITTSDPLLPEENPDIDENQESLSGVSYRQVLQGLSRLYPPESLEERNAASRTDGYWPFIQKGQDPPKQFTYGEFDLGFFAQLLDRVQQEYDTSNDGDGWKDKVFCDIGSGAGRLVLAAAALHPQWKLCRGIEILQGISDVANAKLQECRDTAVTGSSEEEEEQQQQVDDSKEEDDDDDEEWVENEHGLLIKRETPEGPEEPETSEEIDATATYRLAIDDNQRLPLAPVEFVCGSFEDPYLYFGDVDCVFCFSSCMSESILQSLSQAIGRQCKPGAIVITTDFSLELEGYIGPYPDDDELPYGGYQLELVEHVDGYCWLTGGQSTAYIHRVQKSLWEPGSGPRIKPELPASEKAFRAIQAMEQERDEAAVKFLSGVRNNMVFAGYPEQWMPDPSDYQSRNEPDED
;
A
#
# COMPACT_ATOMS: atom_id res chain seq x y z
N MET A 1 4.53 41.26 -40.14
CA MET A 1 4.40 39.97 -40.85
C MET A 1 5.80 39.48 -41.15
N THR A 2 6.40 38.79 -40.19
CA THR A 2 7.80 38.36 -40.17
C THR A 2 7.82 36.84 -40.12
N SER A 3 8.26 36.24 -41.23
CA SER A 3 8.43 34.80 -41.42
C SER A 3 9.70 34.32 -40.73
N GLN A 4 9.57 33.33 -39.83
CA GLN A 4 10.72 32.59 -39.30
C GLN A 4 11.07 31.38 -40.18
N PRO A 5 12.36 31.04 -40.37
CA PRO A 5 12.77 29.89 -41.15
C PRO A 5 12.90 28.61 -40.30
N MET A 6 12.47 27.51 -40.92
CA MET A 6 12.58 26.11 -40.50
C MET A 6 14.06 25.66 -40.42
N TYR A 7 14.53 25.15 -39.28
CA TYR A 7 15.82 24.46 -39.17
C TYR A 7 15.67 22.97 -39.47
N ARG A 8 16.34 22.49 -40.53
CA ARG A 8 16.55 21.06 -40.83
C ARG A 8 17.79 20.57 -40.08
N TYR A 9 17.64 19.51 -39.28
CA TYR A 9 18.72 18.81 -38.63
C TYR A 9 19.41 17.86 -39.64
N GLN A 10 20.71 18.08 -39.87
CA GLN A 10 21.53 17.30 -40.80
C GLN A 10 22.49 16.41 -40.00
N ARG A 11 22.28 15.09 -40.00
CA ARG A 11 23.19 14.11 -39.37
C ARG A 11 24.54 14.11 -40.09
N GLN A 12 25.62 14.40 -39.37
CA GLN A 12 26.99 14.18 -39.85
C GLN A 12 27.55 12.89 -39.26
N ASN A 13 28.07 12.04 -40.14
CA ASN A 13 28.84 10.84 -39.82
C ASN A 13 30.23 11.24 -39.28
N LEU A 14 30.66 10.65 -38.16
CA LEU A 14 32.04 10.74 -37.69
C LEU A 14 32.84 9.49 -38.10
N PRO A 15 34.09 9.63 -38.55
CA PRO A 15 34.93 8.51 -38.96
C PRO A 15 35.68 7.90 -37.78
N VAL A 16 35.78 6.57 -37.85
CA VAL A 16 36.66 5.70 -37.06
C VAL A 16 38.11 6.11 -37.26
N LEU A 17 38.86 6.34 -36.18
CA LEU A 17 40.31 6.46 -36.22
C LEU A 17 40.95 5.77 -35.01
N LEU A 18 41.71 4.73 -35.36
CA LEU A 18 42.63 3.95 -34.53
C LEU A 18 43.65 4.84 -33.83
N LEU A 19 43.90 4.57 -32.55
CA LEU A 19 45.20 4.83 -31.92
C LEU A 19 45.54 3.74 -30.91
N ALA A 20 46.63 3.07 -31.22
CA ALA A 20 47.25 2.02 -30.44
C ALA A 20 48.16 2.58 -29.34
N SER A 21 48.37 1.73 -28.33
CA SER A 21 49.51 1.69 -27.40
C SER A 21 49.50 2.63 -26.21
N PHE A 22 49.31 2.07 -25.01
CA PHE A 22 50.37 1.95 -23.98
C PHE A 22 49.90 0.96 -22.89
N LEU A 23 50.50 -0.23 -22.88
CA LEU A 23 50.26 -1.30 -21.91
C LEU A 23 51.51 -1.40 -21.03
N LEU A 24 51.45 -0.82 -19.84
CA LEU A 24 52.39 -1.12 -18.75
C LEU A 24 51.71 -0.79 -17.41
N LEU A 25 51.08 -1.78 -16.78
CA LEU A 25 50.77 -1.72 -15.36
C LEU A 25 50.64 -3.12 -14.77
N ALA A 26 51.19 -3.22 -13.57
CA ALA A 26 51.61 -4.41 -12.89
C ALA A 26 50.45 -5.35 -12.54
N ALA A 27 50.72 -6.65 -12.65
CA ALA A 27 49.90 -7.69 -12.07
C ALA A 27 49.94 -7.59 -10.54
N LEU A 28 48.81 -7.23 -9.95
CA LEU A 28 48.46 -7.59 -8.57
C LEU A 28 47.40 -8.71 -8.65
N PRO A 29 47.47 -9.72 -7.77
CA PRO A 29 46.49 -10.80 -7.75
C PRO A 29 45.16 -10.23 -7.23
N VAL A 30 44.21 -10.03 -8.12
CA VAL A 30 42.80 -9.91 -7.74
C VAL A 30 42.35 -11.30 -7.33
N SER A 31 42.15 -11.52 -6.03
CA SER A 31 41.42 -12.67 -5.52
C SER A 31 40.00 -12.59 -6.06
N SER A 32 39.73 -13.29 -7.16
CA SER A 32 38.39 -13.50 -7.66
C SER A 32 37.64 -14.36 -6.64
N PHE A 33 36.81 -13.73 -5.81
CA PHE A 33 35.70 -14.44 -5.15
C PHE A 33 34.71 -14.80 -6.25
N VAL A 34 34.92 -15.96 -6.87
CA VAL A 34 33.88 -16.62 -7.65
C VAL A 34 32.85 -17.09 -6.61
N TYR A 35 31.78 -16.32 -6.46
CA TYR A 35 30.57 -16.79 -5.82
C TYR A 35 30.03 -17.94 -6.67
N GLN A 36 30.35 -19.17 -6.26
CA GLN A 36 29.64 -20.34 -6.76
C GLN A 36 28.26 -20.31 -6.09
N PRO A 37 27.15 -20.17 -6.85
CA PRO A 37 25.84 -20.40 -6.28
C PRO A 37 25.83 -21.86 -5.84
N GLY A 38 25.96 -22.07 -4.52
CA GLY A 38 25.78 -23.38 -3.94
C GLY A 38 24.35 -23.80 -4.22
N HIS A 39 24.16 -24.73 -5.16
CA HIS A 39 22.95 -25.53 -5.25
C HIS A 39 22.79 -26.30 -3.93
N ARG A 40 22.33 -25.63 -2.88
CA ARG A 40 21.67 -26.28 -1.76
C ARG A 40 20.35 -26.75 -2.31
N ASN A 41 20.27 -28.05 -2.53
CA ASN A 41 19.04 -28.79 -2.73
C ASN A 41 18.26 -28.75 -1.40
N SER A 42 17.83 -27.56 -0.96
CA SER A 42 16.83 -27.43 0.08
C SER A 42 15.51 -27.73 -0.58
N ASN A 43 15.07 -28.99 -0.51
CA ASN A 43 13.65 -29.26 -0.58
C ASN A 43 12.98 -28.25 0.36
N PRO A 44 12.08 -27.37 -0.13
CA PRO A 44 11.32 -26.52 0.76
C PRO A 44 10.65 -27.48 1.74
N LYS A 45 11.04 -27.41 3.02
CA LYS A 45 10.34 -28.14 4.06
C LYS A 45 8.91 -27.66 3.92
N SER A 46 8.01 -28.53 3.50
CA SER A 46 6.57 -28.28 3.57
C SER A 46 6.30 -27.84 5.00
N ILE A 47 6.14 -26.54 5.19
CA ILE A 47 5.66 -25.96 6.44
C ILE A 47 4.27 -26.57 6.57
N ARG A 48 4.15 -27.57 7.45
CA ARG A 48 2.85 -28.08 7.84
C ARG A 48 2.23 -26.97 8.65
N ILE A 49 1.45 -26.12 7.98
CA ILE A 49 0.47 -25.26 8.64
C ILE A 49 -0.47 -26.23 9.34
N SER A 50 -0.27 -26.43 10.64
CA SER A 50 -1.21 -27.16 11.47
C SER A 50 -2.56 -26.49 11.26
N ALA A 51 -3.57 -27.26 10.82
CA ALA A 51 -4.90 -26.70 10.62
C ALA A 51 -5.39 -26.14 11.97
N ILE A 52 -5.38 -24.81 12.09
CA ILE A 52 -5.98 -24.09 13.22
C ILE A 52 -7.43 -24.55 13.27
N THR A 53 -7.81 -25.23 14.35
CA THR A 53 -9.19 -25.64 14.57
C THR A 53 -10.05 -24.39 14.67
N THR A 54 -11.14 -24.35 13.92
CA THR A 54 -11.99 -23.17 13.63
C THR A 54 -12.72 -22.56 14.85
N SER A 55 -12.32 -22.88 16.08
CA SER A 55 -12.98 -22.46 17.32
C SER A 55 -12.13 -21.61 18.25
N ASP A 56 -10.80 -21.54 18.04
CA ASP A 56 -9.96 -20.70 18.89
C ASP A 56 -9.85 -19.31 18.27
N PRO A 57 -10.13 -18.23 19.03
CA PRO A 57 -9.96 -16.87 18.53
C PRO A 57 -8.50 -16.69 18.09
N LEU A 58 -8.30 -16.08 16.92
CA LEU A 58 -6.97 -15.71 16.43
C LEU A 58 -6.42 -14.61 17.32
N LEU A 59 -5.89 -14.97 18.48
CA LEU A 59 -5.20 -14.05 19.36
C LEU A 59 -3.73 -13.99 18.95
N PRO A 60 -3.18 -12.81 18.67
CA PRO A 60 -1.75 -12.67 18.45
C PRO A 60 -0.97 -13.26 19.63
N GLU A 61 -0.06 -14.19 19.35
CA GLU A 61 0.87 -14.70 20.35
C GLU A 61 2.09 -13.78 20.41
N GLU A 62 2.48 -13.36 21.61
CA GLU A 62 3.70 -12.59 21.80
C GLU A 62 4.93 -13.48 21.57
N ASN A 63 5.94 -12.91 20.93
CA ASN A 63 7.23 -13.56 20.74
C ASN A 63 7.82 -13.98 22.10
N PRO A 64 7.99 -15.29 22.38
CA PRO A 64 8.47 -15.76 23.68
C PRO A 64 9.93 -15.38 23.97
N ASP A 65 10.68 -15.02 22.92
CA ASP A 65 12.11 -14.70 23.00
C ASP A 65 12.38 -13.18 23.02
N ILE A 66 11.33 -12.33 22.99
CA ILE A 66 11.52 -10.88 23.03
C ILE A 66 11.99 -10.44 24.42
N ASP A 67 13.08 -9.67 24.47
CA ASP A 67 13.44 -8.97 25.70
C ASP A 67 12.55 -7.74 25.84
N GLU A 68 11.58 -7.80 26.75
CA GLU A 68 10.68 -6.68 27.05
C GLU A 68 11.43 -5.39 27.47
N ASN A 69 12.67 -5.51 27.96
CA ASN A 69 13.48 -4.37 28.38
C ASN A 69 14.34 -3.81 27.23
N GLN A 70 14.25 -4.38 26.04
CA GLN A 70 14.94 -3.87 24.88
C GLN A 70 14.42 -2.46 24.53
N GLU A 71 15.37 -1.58 24.24
CA GLU A 71 15.12 -0.24 23.75
C GLU A 71 15.52 -0.16 22.28
N SER A 72 14.80 0.65 21.51
CA SER A 72 15.21 1.03 20.16
C SER A 72 16.50 1.83 20.19
N LEU A 73 17.16 2.00 19.04
CA LEU A 73 18.36 2.83 18.93
C LEU A 73 18.11 4.32 19.24
N SER A 74 16.86 4.77 19.27
CA SER A 74 16.44 6.10 19.75
C SER A 74 16.16 6.15 21.26
N GLY A 75 16.31 5.03 21.98
CA GLY A 75 16.11 4.93 23.42
C GLY A 75 14.65 4.75 23.86
N VAL A 76 13.75 4.36 22.96
CA VAL A 76 12.34 4.10 23.29
C VAL A 76 12.16 2.62 23.58
N SER A 77 11.56 2.29 24.73
CA SER A 77 11.32 0.90 25.11
C SER A 77 10.31 0.21 24.18
N TYR A 78 10.65 -0.99 23.69
CA TYR A 78 9.75 -1.80 22.87
C TYR A 78 8.46 -2.13 23.62
N ARG A 79 8.55 -2.45 24.92
CA ARG A 79 7.41 -2.72 25.79
C ARG A 79 6.45 -1.55 25.89
N GLN A 80 6.96 -0.31 25.98
CA GLN A 80 6.10 0.86 26.06
C GLN A 80 5.29 1.06 24.78
N VAL A 81 5.93 0.86 23.62
CA VAL A 81 5.24 0.92 22.32
C VAL A 81 4.23 -0.21 22.20
N LEU A 82 4.60 -1.44 22.55
CA LEU A 82 3.69 -2.59 22.53
C LEU A 82 2.47 -2.34 23.43
N GLN A 83 2.67 -1.86 24.66
CA GLN A 83 1.57 -1.55 25.57
C GLN A 83 0.63 -0.48 25.01
N GLY A 84 1.19 0.60 24.46
CA GLY A 84 0.38 1.65 23.83
C GLY A 84 -0.40 1.15 22.61
N LEU A 85 0.22 0.33 21.77
CA LEU A 85 -0.44 -0.28 20.62
C LEU A 85 -1.49 -1.30 21.04
N SER A 86 -1.29 -2.09 22.10
CA SER A 86 -2.31 -3.01 22.60
C SER A 86 -3.53 -2.28 23.16
N ARG A 87 -3.35 -1.06 23.70
CA ARG A 87 -4.48 -0.21 24.10
C ARG A 87 -5.22 0.36 22.89
N LEU A 88 -4.48 0.78 21.86
CA LEU A 88 -5.03 1.38 20.64
C LEU A 88 -5.67 0.34 19.70
N TYR A 89 -5.09 -0.85 19.65
CA TYR A 89 -5.49 -2.02 18.87
C TYR A 89 -5.69 -3.24 19.79
N PRO A 90 -6.77 -3.27 20.59
CA PRO A 90 -7.02 -4.39 21.49
C PRO A 90 -7.07 -5.72 20.71
N PRO A 91 -6.43 -6.81 21.20
CA PRO A 91 -6.43 -8.11 20.51
C PRO A 91 -7.83 -8.63 20.15
N GLU A 92 -8.82 -8.36 21.01
CA GLU A 92 -10.22 -8.73 20.80
C GLU A 92 -10.87 -8.04 19.59
N SER A 93 -10.34 -6.89 19.16
CA SER A 93 -10.82 -6.15 17.98
C SER A 93 -10.13 -6.59 16.68
N LEU A 94 -9.29 -7.63 16.71
CA LEU A 94 -8.64 -8.14 15.49
C LEU A 94 -9.67 -8.68 14.47
N GLU A 95 -10.75 -9.29 14.94
CA GLU A 95 -11.81 -9.77 14.05
C GLU A 95 -12.51 -8.63 13.31
N GLU A 96 -12.71 -7.48 13.96
CA GLU A 96 -13.30 -6.30 13.35
C GLU A 96 -12.40 -5.73 12.24
N ARG A 97 -11.09 -5.67 12.49
CA ARG A 97 -10.12 -5.26 11.46
C ARG A 97 -10.07 -6.25 10.30
N ASN A 98 -10.08 -7.54 10.58
CA ASN A 98 -10.19 -8.57 9.54
C ASN A 98 -11.50 -8.43 8.73
N ALA A 99 -12.60 -8.08 9.39
CA ALA A 99 -13.89 -7.89 8.72
C ALA A 99 -13.85 -6.67 7.79
N ALA A 100 -13.28 -5.55 8.22
CA ALA A 100 -13.12 -4.36 7.37
C ALA A 100 -12.36 -4.68 6.07
N SER A 101 -11.27 -5.45 6.17
CA SER A 101 -10.47 -5.88 5.01
C SER A 101 -11.27 -6.77 4.06
N ARG A 102 -12.09 -7.69 4.60
CA ARG A 102 -12.92 -8.59 3.79
C ARG A 102 -14.06 -7.85 3.10
N THR A 103 -14.66 -6.85 3.73
CA THR A 103 -15.76 -6.08 3.16
C THR A 103 -15.34 -5.43 1.85
N ASP A 104 -14.17 -4.79 1.82
CA ASP A 104 -13.72 -4.07 0.63
C ASP A 104 -12.92 -4.94 -0.33
N GLY A 105 -12.08 -5.83 0.21
CA GLY A 105 -11.19 -6.66 -0.59
C GLY A 105 -11.86 -7.90 -1.17
N TYR A 106 -12.67 -8.62 -0.38
CA TYR A 106 -13.11 -9.99 -0.72
C TYR A 106 -14.52 -10.01 -1.29
N TRP A 107 -15.41 -9.26 -0.66
CA TRP A 107 -16.84 -9.29 -0.99
C TRP A 107 -17.12 -8.98 -2.47
N PRO A 108 -16.43 -8.03 -3.13
CA PRO A 108 -16.63 -7.79 -4.56
C PRO A 108 -16.31 -9.00 -5.46
N PHE A 109 -15.40 -9.89 -5.03
CA PHE A 109 -15.05 -11.11 -5.78
C PHE A 109 -16.02 -12.25 -5.45
N ILE A 110 -16.35 -12.43 -4.17
CA ILE A 110 -17.30 -13.46 -3.73
C ILE A 110 -18.67 -13.25 -4.37
N GLN A 111 -19.16 -12.00 -4.43
CA GLN A 111 -20.42 -11.66 -5.12
C GLN A 111 -20.40 -12.03 -6.61
N LYS A 112 -19.22 -12.02 -7.24
CA LYS A 112 -19.01 -12.41 -8.65
C LYS A 112 -18.74 -13.90 -8.83
N GLY A 113 -18.70 -14.68 -7.74
CA GLY A 113 -18.34 -16.11 -7.77
C GLY A 113 -16.86 -16.36 -8.10
N GLN A 114 -15.99 -15.39 -7.80
CA GLN A 114 -14.55 -15.47 -8.03
C GLN A 114 -13.81 -15.68 -6.71
N ASP A 115 -12.63 -16.31 -6.78
CA ASP A 115 -11.74 -16.41 -5.63
C ASP A 115 -11.11 -15.04 -5.34
N PRO A 116 -11.18 -14.54 -4.10
CA PRO A 116 -10.60 -13.25 -3.75
C PRO A 116 -9.06 -13.32 -3.85
N PRO A 117 -8.40 -12.27 -4.36
CA PRO A 117 -6.95 -12.21 -4.40
C PRO A 117 -6.34 -12.28 -2.99
N LYS A 118 -5.33 -13.14 -2.81
CA LYS A 118 -4.71 -13.38 -1.50
C LYS A 118 -4.03 -12.15 -0.91
N GLN A 119 -3.57 -11.23 -1.75
CA GLN A 119 -2.92 -9.98 -1.31
C GLN A 119 -3.86 -9.03 -0.55
N PHE A 120 -5.17 -9.25 -0.58
CA PHE A 120 -6.12 -8.51 0.25
C PHE A 120 -6.29 -9.11 1.65
N THR A 121 -5.58 -10.21 1.97
CA THR A 121 -5.62 -10.80 3.31
C THR A 121 -4.96 -9.86 4.30
N TYR A 122 -5.75 -9.33 5.25
CA TYR A 122 -5.18 -8.60 6.38
C TYR A 122 -4.42 -9.55 7.31
N GLY A 123 -3.26 -9.10 7.79
CA GLY A 123 -2.42 -9.81 8.73
C GLY A 123 -1.62 -8.84 9.58
N GLU A 124 -1.44 -9.15 10.86
CA GLU A 124 -0.65 -8.32 11.78
C GLU A 124 0.73 -8.93 11.99
N PHE A 125 1.76 -8.21 11.55
CA PHE A 125 3.14 -8.62 11.77
C PHE A 125 3.54 -8.50 13.24
N ASP A 126 4.57 -9.26 13.62
CA ASP A 126 5.11 -9.23 14.99
C ASP A 126 5.87 -7.93 15.24
N LEU A 127 5.47 -7.20 16.29
CA LEU A 127 6.05 -5.90 16.60
C LEU A 127 7.51 -6.02 17.08
N GLY A 128 7.82 -7.06 17.85
CA GLY A 128 9.16 -7.26 18.38
C GLY A 128 10.16 -7.48 17.27
N PHE A 129 9.82 -8.36 16.33
CA PHE A 129 10.63 -8.61 15.16
C PHE A 129 10.72 -7.37 14.27
N PHE A 130 9.62 -6.65 14.05
CA PHE A 130 9.63 -5.38 13.32
C PHE A 130 10.60 -4.35 13.92
N ALA A 131 10.55 -4.14 15.24
CA ALA A 131 11.40 -3.18 15.93
C ALA A 131 12.90 -3.55 15.80
N GLN A 132 13.22 -4.85 15.94
CA GLN A 132 14.58 -5.36 15.71
C GLN A 132 15.06 -5.12 14.28
N LEU A 133 14.17 -5.28 13.29
CA LEU A 133 14.48 -5.00 11.89
C LEU A 133 14.78 -3.51 11.66
N LEU A 134 13.97 -2.60 12.22
CA LEU A 134 14.22 -1.15 12.11
C LEU A 134 15.57 -0.76 12.69
N ASP A 135 15.93 -1.27 13.87
CA ASP A 135 17.24 -0.99 14.48
C ASP A 135 18.38 -1.61 13.67
N ARG A 136 18.21 -2.83 13.17
CA ARG A 136 19.21 -3.52 12.36
C ARG A 136 19.49 -2.74 11.07
N VAL A 137 18.43 -2.32 10.35
CA VAL A 137 18.62 -1.58 9.10
C VAL A 137 19.09 -0.14 9.32
N GLN A 138 18.86 0.45 10.49
CA GLN A 138 19.43 1.75 10.83
C GLN A 138 20.95 1.68 10.84
N GLN A 139 21.52 0.64 11.45
CA GLN A 139 22.97 0.42 11.48
C GLN A 139 23.53 0.28 10.06
N GLU A 140 22.85 -0.48 9.20
CA GLU A 140 23.26 -0.64 7.80
C GLU A 140 23.11 0.65 7.00
N TYR A 141 22.08 1.46 7.28
CA TYR A 141 21.89 2.77 6.64
C TYR A 141 22.97 3.77 7.07
N ASP A 142 23.31 3.81 8.36
CA ASP A 142 24.32 4.70 8.95
C ASP A 142 25.72 4.42 8.43
N THR A 143 26.08 3.16 8.17
CA THR A 143 27.40 2.84 7.56
C THR A 143 27.58 3.47 6.16
N SER A 144 26.48 3.81 5.50
CA SER A 144 26.48 4.39 4.16
C SER A 144 26.19 5.90 4.13
N ASN A 145 25.83 6.52 5.27
CA ASN A 145 25.35 7.90 5.35
C ASN A 145 25.98 8.66 6.55
N ASP A 146 25.49 9.86 6.85
CA ASP A 146 26.07 10.79 7.84
C ASP A 146 25.95 10.32 9.32
N GLY A 147 25.34 9.16 9.60
CA GLY A 147 25.31 8.54 10.93
C GLY A 147 24.27 9.10 11.91
N ASP A 148 23.30 9.89 11.43
CA ASP A 148 22.23 10.48 12.23
C ASP A 148 21.01 9.54 12.43
N GLY A 149 21.13 8.26 12.04
CA GLY A 149 20.06 7.28 12.13
C GLY A 149 18.83 7.67 11.32
N TRP A 150 17.66 7.58 11.96
CA TRP A 150 16.37 7.92 11.35
C TRP A 150 15.96 9.38 11.46
N LYS A 151 16.81 10.22 12.05
CA LYS A 151 16.51 11.63 12.17
C LYS A 151 16.35 12.27 10.78
N ASP A 152 15.26 13.00 10.60
CA ASP A 152 14.91 13.70 9.36
C ASP A 152 14.74 12.77 8.13
N LYS A 153 14.51 11.47 8.35
CA LYS A 153 14.26 10.46 7.32
C LYS A 153 12.78 10.14 7.16
N VAL A 154 12.41 9.50 6.05
CA VAL A 154 11.02 9.08 5.80
C VAL A 154 10.89 7.57 5.84
N PHE A 155 10.00 7.07 6.67
CA PHE A 155 9.59 5.66 6.73
C PHE A 155 8.29 5.46 5.94
N CYS A 156 8.15 4.33 5.24
CA CYS A 156 6.91 3.96 4.56
C CYS A 156 6.58 2.47 4.75
N ASP A 157 5.33 2.17 5.09
CA ASP A 157 4.78 0.81 5.13
C ASP A 157 3.84 0.59 3.94
N ILE A 158 4.14 -0.40 3.09
CA ILE A 158 3.36 -0.74 1.90
C ILE A 158 2.41 -1.90 2.22
N GLY A 159 1.12 -1.67 2.03
CA GLY A 159 0.08 -2.55 2.57
C GLY A 159 -0.03 -2.37 4.08
N SER A 160 -0.10 -1.10 4.53
CA SER A 160 -0.01 -0.74 5.95
C SER A 160 -1.17 -1.24 6.79
N GLY A 161 -2.24 -1.73 6.16
CA GLY A 161 -3.42 -2.21 6.84
C GLY A 161 -4.02 -1.12 7.72
N ALA A 162 -4.39 -1.48 8.95
CA ALA A 162 -4.94 -0.54 9.93
C ALA A 162 -3.89 0.41 10.52
N GLY A 163 -2.67 0.48 9.97
CA GLY A 163 -1.65 1.46 10.34
C GLY A 163 -0.84 1.13 11.59
N ARG A 164 -1.00 -0.08 12.15
CA ARG A 164 -0.35 -0.50 13.41
C ARG A 164 1.17 -0.36 13.39
N LEU A 165 1.84 -0.80 12.32
CA LEU A 165 3.31 -0.72 12.21
C LEU A 165 3.82 0.68 11.89
N VAL A 166 3.03 1.50 11.18
CA VAL A 166 3.35 2.91 10.92
C VAL A 166 3.37 3.69 12.23
N LEU A 167 2.34 3.52 13.06
CA LEU A 167 2.32 4.12 14.41
C LEU A 167 3.43 3.57 15.30
N ALA A 168 3.75 2.28 15.18
CA ALA A 168 4.88 1.69 15.88
C ALA A 168 6.21 2.34 15.49
N ALA A 169 6.49 2.50 14.20
CA ALA A 169 7.71 3.14 13.71
C ALA A 169 7.80 4.59 14.20
N ALA A 170 6.69 5.32 14.15
CA ALA A 170 6.60 6.70 14.63
C ALA A 170 6.83 6.83 16.14
N ALA A 171 6.39 5.85 16.93
CA ALA A 171 6.60 5.82 18.38
C ALA A 171 8.02 5.37 18.76
N LEU A 172 8.54 4.33 18.08
CA LEU A 172 9.87 3.78 18.33
C LEU A 172 10.94 4.83 18.03
N HIS A 173 10.80 5.58 16.95
CA HIS A 173 11.75 6.62 16.55
C HIS A 173 11.03 7.95 16.28
N PRO A 174 10.74 8.75 17.32
CA PRO A 174 10.00 10.00 17.19
C PRO A 174 10.73 11.10 16.40
N GLN A 175 11.93 10.81 15.90
CA GLN A 175 12.79 11.71 15.12
C GLN A 175 12.64 11.51 13.61
N TRP A 176 11.84 10.53 13.15
CA TRP A 176 11.46 10.45 11.74
C TRP A 176 10.89 11.79 11.28
N LYS A 177 11.22 12.20 10.05
CA LYS A 177 10.55 13.32 9.39
C LYS A 177 9.07 13.01 9.16
N LEU A 178 8.78 11.78 8.74
CA LEU A 178 7.45 11.29 8.41
C LEU A 178 7.42 9.76 8.43
N CYS A 179 6.36 9.19 8.98
CA CYS A 179 5.99 7.78 8.82
C CYS A 179 4.72 7.70 7.96
N ARG A 180 4.82 7.10 6.78
CA ARG A 180 3.72 6.96 5.82
C ARG A 180 3.19 5.52 5.81
N GLY A 181 1.88 5.34 5.75
CA GLY A 181 1.24 4.08 5.40
C GLY A 181 0.52 4.19 4.07
N ILE A 182 0.73 3.22 3.17
CA ILE A 182 -0.02 3.09 1.92
C ILE A 182 -0.88 1.84 2.00
N GLU A 183 -2.19 2.00 1.86
CA GLU A 183 -3.17 0.92 1.91
C GLU A 183 -4.14 1.03 0.72
N ILE A 184 -4.41 -0.08 0.02
CA ILE A 184 -5.26 -0.07 -1.16
C ILE A 184 -6.76 -0.16 -0.82
N LEU A 185 -7.09 -0.75 0.33
CA LEU A 185 -8.47 -0.94 0.76
C LEU A 185 -8.94 0.25 1.59
N GLN A 186 -9.93 0.98 1.05
CA GLN A 186 -10.44 2.22 1.64
C GLN A 186 -10.86 2.06 3.11
N GLY A 187 -11.73 1.09 3.43
CA GLY A 187 -12.26 0.91 4.78
C GLY A 187 -11.19 0.50 5.80
N ILE A 188 -10.09 -0.13 5.39
CA ILE A 188 -8.95 -0.38 6.27
C ILE A 188 -8.10 0.88 6.44
N SER A 189 -7.91 1.66 5.37
CA SER A 189 -7.27 2.97 5.44
C SER A 189 -8.06 3.93 6.36
N ASP A 190 -9.39 3.86 6.35
CA ASP A 190 -10.26 4.65 7.22
C ASP A 190 -10.06 4.26 8.70
N VAL A 191 -9.93 2.96 8.99
CA VAL A 191 -9.58 2.48 10.33
C VAL A 191 -8.21 3.03 10.75
N ALA A 192 -7.21 3.04 9.87
CA ALA A 192 -5.88 3.59 10.18
C ALA A 192 -5.95 5.09 10.52
N ASN A 193 -6.70 5.86 9.74
CA ASN A 193 -6.93 7.28 9.99
C ASN A 193 -7.67 7.52 11.31
N ALA A 194 -8.72 6.75 11.61
CA ALA A 194 -9.44 6.84 12.88
C ALA A 194 -8.50 6.57 14.07
N LYS A 195 -7.63 5.56 13.96
CA LYS A 195 -6.64 5.21 15.01
C LYS A 195 -5.58 6.30 15.20
N LEU A 196 -5.19 7.00 14.13
CA LEU A 196 -4.34 8.18 14.25
C LEU A 196 -5.04 9.33 14.99
N GLN A 197 -6.33 9.57 14.70
CA GLN A 197 -7.11 10.60 15.40
C GLN A 197 -7.27 10.31 16.88
N GLU A 198 -7.42 9.04 17.29
CA GLU A 198 -7.39 8.63 18.71
C GLU A 198 -6.07 9.00 19.41
N CYS A 199 -4.97 9.15 18.66
CA CYS A 199 -3.67 9.58 19.17
C CYS A 199 -3.50 11.10 19.23
N ARG A 200 -4.48 11.91 18.76
CA ARG A 200 -4.36 13.37 18.75
C ARG A 200 -4.32 13.92 20.17
N ASP A 201 -3.33 14.76 20.48
CA ASP A 201 -3.17 15.36 21.80
C ASP A 201 -4.05 16.61 21.93
N THR A 202 -5.20 16.48 22.60
CA THR A 202 -6.12 17.60 22.85
C THR A 202 -5.66 18.53 23.98
N ALA A 203 -4.60 18.18 24.71
CA ALA A 203 -4.15 18.95 25.87
C ALA A 203 -3.54 20.31 25.51
N VAL A 204 -3.23 20.58 24.24
CA VAL A 204 -2.63 21.85 23.79
C VAL A 204 -3.66 22.96 23.62
N THR A 205 -4.95 22.65 23.49
CA THR A 205 -6.03 23.65 23.33
C THR A 205 -6.63 24.16 24.64
N GLY A 206 -6.20 23.65 25.80
CA GLY A 206 -6.74 23.98 27.12
C GLY A 206 -6.33 25.32 27.73
N SER A 207 -6.33 26.42 26.97
CA SER A 207 -6.16 27.78 27.54
C SER A 207 -7.27 28.77 27.21
N SER A 208 -8.38 28.34 26.59
CA SER A 208 -9.52 29.21 26.28
C SER A 208 -10.88 28.73 26.80
N GLU A 209 -10.97 27.58 27.48
CA GLU A 209 -12.25 27.09 28.04
C GLU A 209 -12.81 28.00 29.16
N GLU A 210 -12.01 28.92 29.72
CA GLU A 210 -12.54 29.96 30.63
C GLU A 210 -13.28 31.12 29.92
N GLU A 211 -13.25 31.20 28.58
CA GLU A 211 -13.96 32.27 27.83
C GLU A 211 -15.35 31.83 27.29
N GLU A 212 -15.60 30.53 27.04
CA GLU A 212 -16.89 30.07 26.50
C GLU A 212 -18.02 30.00 27.55
N GLU A 213 -17.73 29.83 28.84
CA GLU A 213 -18.77 29.91 29.89
C GLU A 213 -19.37 31.32 30.05
N GLN A 214 -18.77 32.37 29.47
CA GLN A 214 -19.33 33.72 29.48
C GLN A 214 -20.21 34.05 28.25
N GLN A 215 -20.23 33.21 27.21
CA GLN A 215 -21.03 33.47 26.01
C GLN A 215 -22.37 32.72 25.99
N GLN A 216 -22.53 31.68 26.81
CA GLN A 216 -23.70 30.79 26.78
C GLN A 216 -24.87 31.23 27.68
N GLN A 217 -24.93 32.51 28.06
CA GLN A 217 -25.98 33.06 28.93
C GLN A 217 -26.88 34.11 28.25
N VAL A 218 -26.97 34.12 26.90
CA VAL A 218 -27.74 35.16 26.16
C VAL A 218 -28.84 34.65 25.22
N ASP A 219 -28.93 33.36 24.84
CA ASP A 219 -29.87 32.95 23.77
C ASP A 219 -30.87 31.85 24.17
N ASP A 220 -31.66 32.12 25.21
CA ASP A 220 -32.74 31.26 25.71
C ASP A 220 -34.13 31.69 25.18
N SER A 221 -34.22 32.07 23.89
CA SER A 221 -35.50 32.46 23.28
C SER A 221 -35.62 32.21 21.78
N LYS A 222 -35.50 30.95 21.35
CA LYS A 222 -36.04 30.51 20.05
C LYS A 222 -36.66 29.12 20.18
N GLU A 223 -37.96 29.10 20.45
CA GLU A 223 -38.84 27.99 20.09
C GLU A 223 -38.99 28.02 18.56
N GLU A 224 -38.37 27.09 17.84
CA GLU A 224 -38.64 26.84 16.41
C GLU A 224 -39.25 25.43 16.29
N ASP A 225 -40.48 25.41 15.78
CA ASP A 225 -41.30 24.25 15.45
C ASP A 225 -40.75 23.62 14.14
N ASP A 226 -39.92 22.58 14.25
CA ASP A 226 -39.45 21.80 13.10
C ASP A 226 -40.32 20.54 12.91
N ASP A 227 -41.50 20.73 12.32
CA ASP A 227 -42.28 19.67 11.66
C ASP A 227 -41.66 19.39 10.28
N ASP A 228 -40.52 18.69 10.25
CA ASP A 228 -39.94 18.17 9.00
C ASP A 228 -40.78 16.98 8.50
N ASP A 229 -41.78 17.29 7.68
CA ASP A 229 -42.57 16.32 6.92
C ASP A 229 -41.66 15.55 5.94
N GLU A 230 -41.10 14.42 6.37
CA GLU A 230 -40.33 13.51 5.51
C GLU A 230 -41.22 12.97 4.37
N GLU A 231 -41.08 13.53 3.16
CA GLU A 231 -41.83 13.13 1.98
C GLU A 231 -41.26 11.81 1.38
N TRP A 232 -41.99 10.71 1.58
CA TRP A 232 -41.70 9.40 0.98
C TRP A 232 -42.33 9.29 -0.40
N VAL A 233 -41.57 8.84 -1.40
CA VAL A 233 -42.02 8.67 -2.79
C VAL A 233 -41.88 7.21 -3.22
N GLU A 234 -42.89 6.69 -3.91
CA GLU A 234 -42.88 5.31 -4.42
C GLU A 234 -42.10 5.26 -5.75
N ASN A 235 -41.08 4.41 -5.83
CA ASN A 235 -40.28 4.22 -7.04
C ASN A 235 -41.02 3.34 -8.08
N GLU A 236 -40.41 3.17 -9.27
CA GLU A 236 -41.00 2.39 -10.37
C GLU A 236 -41.20 0.89 -10.06
N HIS A 237 -40.69 0.40 -8.93
CA HIS A 237 -40.85 -0.95 -8.43
C HIS A 237 -41.85 -1.07 -7.27
N GLY A 238 -42.55 0.00 -6.90
CA GLY A 238 -43.52 0.00 -5.81
C GLY A 238 -42.88 0.06 -4.41
N LEU A 239 -41.62 0.49 -4.31
CA LEU A 239 -40.92 0.67 -3.03
C LEU A 239 -40.92 2.15 -2.64
N LEU A 240 -41.36 2.46 -1.42
CA LEU A 240 -41.25 3.79 -0.84
C LEU A 240 -39.77 4.08 -0.54
N ILE A 241 -39.22 5.08 -1.21
CA ILE A 241 -37.86 5.59 -1.00
C ILE A 241 -37.94 7.05 -0.54
N LYS A 242 -36.99 7.48 0.29
CA LYS A 242 -36.88 8.87 0.75
C LYS A 242 -36.58 9.74 -0.46
N ARG A 243 -37.30 10.86 -0.64
CA ARG A 243 -37.05 11.80 -1.74
C ARG A 243 -35.67 12.44 -1.54
N GLU A 244 -34.66 11.95 -2.25
CA GLU A 244 -33.37 12.63 -2.31
C GLU A 244 -33.58 13.96 -3.04
N THR A 245 -33.49 15.06 -2.31
CA THR A 245 -33.39 16.39 -2.91
C THR A 245 -32.14 16.35 -3.79
N PRO A 246 -32.19 16.73 -5.07
CA PRO A 246 -31.00 16.77 -5.91
C PRO A 246 -30.03 17.78 -5.30
N GLU A 247 -29.06 17.28 -4.55
CA GLU A 247 -27.92 18.03 -4.07
C GLU A 247 -27.24 18.59 -5.33
N GLY A 248 -27.10 19.92 -5.38
CA GLY A 248 -26.35 20.57 -6.44
C GLY A 248 -24.95 19.97 -6.51
N PRO A 249 -24.21 20.14 -7.63
CA PRO A 249 -22.84 19.65 -7.72
C PRO A 249 -22.05 20.23 -6.55
N GLU A 250 -21.75 19.40 -5.56
CA GLU A 250 -20.93 19.79 -4.41
C GLU A 250 -19.60 20.26 -4.99
N GLU A 251 -19.26 21.51 -4.73
CA GLU A 251 -17.92 22.00 -5.05
C GLU A 251 -16.94 21.07 -4.33
N PRO A 252 -15.92 20.54 -5.02
CA PRO A 252 -15.03 19.55 -4.43
C PRO A 252 -14.49 20.12 -3.13
N GLU A 253 -14.80 19.45 -2.01
CA GLU A 253 -14.32 19.85 -0.69
C GLU A 253 -12.82 20.07 -0.80
N THR A 254 -12.42 21.31 -0.58
CA THR A 254 -11.02 21.71 -0.64
C THR A 254 -10.28 20.83 0.35
N SER A 255 -9.35 20.01 -0.15
CA SER A 255 -8.50 19.10 0.63
C SER A 255 -8.18 19.73 1.98
N GLU A 256 -8.71 19.16 3.06
CA GLU A 256 -8.48 19.64 4.42
C GLU A 256 -6.98 19.85 4.59
N GLU A 257 -6.54 21.09 4.77
CA GLU A 257 -5.13 21.38 5.06
C GLU A 257 -4.80 20.61 6.33
N ILE A 258 -3.98 19.57 6.20
CA ILE A 258 -3.48 18.80 7.34
C ILE A 258 -2.86 19.80 8.29
N ASP A 259 -3.44 19.91 9.48
CA ASP A 259 -2.97 20.79 10.54
C ASP A 259 -1.54 20.39 10.90
N ALA A 260 -0.56 21.02 10.26
CA ALA A 260 0.86 20.76 10.44
C ALA A 260 1.34 21.05 11.88
N THR A 261 0.47 21.62 12.72
CA THR A 261 0.73 21.87 14.13
C THR A 261 0.18 20.79 15.05
N ALA A 262 -0.67 19.88 14.54
CA ALA A 262 -1.23 18.80 15.33
C ALA A 262 -0.11 17.85 15.82
N THR A 263 -0.01 17.74 17.14
CA THR A 263 0.91 16.79 17.78
C THR A 263 0.19 15.52 18.16
N TYR A 264 0.74 14.37 17.78
CA TYR A 264 0.18 13.06 18.09
C TYR A 264 1.01 12.35 19.17
N ARG A 265 0.33 11.63 20.07
CA ARG A 265 0.95 10.86 21.14
C ARG A 265 0.25 9.53 21.37
N LEU A 266 1.02 8.46 21.48
CA LEU A 266 0.51 7.13 21.81
C LEU A 266 0.34 6.99 23.32
N ALA A 267 -0.88 6.73 23.78
CA ALA A 267 -1.16 6.53 25.21
C ALA A 267 -0.69 5.15 25.69
N ILE A 268 0.29 5.11 26.60
CA ILE A 268 0.78 3.87 27.22
C ILE A 268 -0.14 3.48 28.38
N ASP A 269 -0.45 4.46 29.22
CA ASP A 269 -1.39 4.37 30.34
C ASP A 269 -2.08 5.74 30.54
N ASP A 270 -2.81 5.91 31.63
CA ASP A 270 -3.58 7.13 31.88
C ASP A 270 -2.71 8.37 32.19
N ASN A 271 -1.45 8.16 32.56
CA ASN A 271 -0.51 9.22 32.95
C ASN A 271 0.68 9.36 32.00
N GLN A 272 0.96 8.35 31.17
CA GLN A 272 2.11 8.30 30.29
C GLN A 272 1.71 8.21 28.81
N ARG A 273 2.31 9.07 27.98
CA ARG A 273 2.17 9.07 26.53
C ARG A 273 3.54 9.17 25.84
N LEU A 274 3.72 8.48 24.71
CA LEU A 274 4.91 8.61 23.86
C LEU A 274 4.64 9.61 22.74
N PRO A 275 5.61 10.49 22.43
CA PRO A 275 5.51 11.30 21.21
C PRO A 275 5.54 10.40 19.98
N LEU A 276 4.72 10.73 18.98
CA LEU A 276 4.82 10.14 17.65
C LEU A 276 5.55 11.11 16.73
N ALA A 277 6.40 10.58 15.85
CA ALA A 277 6.79 11.31 14.64
C ALA A 277 5.54 11.65 13.80
N PRO A 278 5.60 12.63 12.86
CA PRO A 278 4.51 12.89 11.95
C PRO A 278 4.06 11.62 11.21
N VAL A 279 2.75 11.41 11.09
CA VAL A 279 2.14 10.23 10.45
C VAL A 279 1.21 10.66 9.33
N GLU A 280 1.25 9.94 8.22
CA GLU A 280 0.35 10.10 7.08
C GLU A 280 -0.16 8.73 6.63
N PHE A 281 -1.48 8.58 6.49
CA PHE A 281 -2.08 7.39 5.86
C PHE A 281 -2.68 7.79 4.52
N VAL A 282 -2.32 7.03 3.48
CA VAL A 282 -2.79 7.27 2.12
C VAL A 282 -3.53 6.04 1.61
N CYS A 283 -4.78 6.22 1.21
CA CYS A 283 -5.50 5.21 0.46
C CYS A 283 -5.03 5.23 -1.00
N GLY A 284 -4.41 4.14 -1.46
CA GLY A 284 -3.91 4.03 -2.82
C GLY A 284 -3.09 2.76 -3.07
N SER A 285 -2.72 2.55 -4.33
CA SER A 285 -1.84 1.44 -4.72
C SER A 285 -0.43 1.95 -4.98
N PHE A 286 0.57 1.25 -4.44
CA PHE A 286 1.98 1.50 -4.78
C PHE A 286 2.28 1.21 -6.25
N GLU A 287 1.42 0.45 -6.94
CA GLU A 287 1.53 0.20 -8.38
C GLU A 287 1.12 1.42 -9.22
N ASP A 288 0.37 2.36 -8.62
CA ASP A 288 0.04 3.63 -9.26
C ASP A 288 1.31 4.51 -9.31
N PRO A 289 1.88 4.78 -10.51
CA PRO A 289 3.09 5.60 -10.62
C PRO A 289 2.88 7.07 -10.23
N TYR A 290 1.63 7.51 -10.04
CA TYR A 290 1.30 8.87 -9.59
C TYR A 290 1.16 8.95 -8.06
N LEU A 291 1.01 7.82 -7.36
CA LEU A 291 1.10 7.77 -5.92
C LEU A 291 2.58 7.86 -5.51
N TYR A 292 3.00 9.06 -5.16
CA TYR A 292 4.41 9.34 -4.90
C TYR A 292 4.85 8.90 -3.51
N PHE A 293 5.89 8.08 -3.48
CA PHE A 293 6.63 7.74 -2.27
C PHE A 293 8.14 7.70 -2.53
N GLY A 294 8.63 8.46 -3.51
CA GLY A 294 10.05 8.46 -3.87
C GLY A 294 10.99 9.13 -2.84
N ASP A 295 10.44 9.84 -1.86
CA ASP A 295 11.18 10.51 -0.79
C ASP A 295 11.64 9.58 0.34
N VAL A 296 11.09 8.37 0.39
CA VAL A 296 11.34 7.35 1.43
C VAL A 296 12.81 6.96 1.56
N ASP A 297 13.23 6.72 2.79
CA ASP A 297 14.56 6.20 3.16
C ASP A 297 14.50 4.73 3.57
N CYS A 298 13.40 4.33 4.20
CA CYS A 298 13.15 2.97 4.65
C CYS A 298 11.73 2.57 4.27
N VAL A 299 11.60 1.47 3.53
CA VAL A 299 10.32 0.87 3.16
C VAL A 299 10.18 -0.46 3.89
N PHE A 300 9.02 -0.71 4.47
CA PHE A 300 8.61 -2.02 4.97
C PHE A 300 7.42 -2.53 4.15
N CYS A 301 7.35 -3.84 3.94
CA CYS A 301 6.25 -4.49 3.25
C CYS A 301 6.06 -5.91 3.81
N PHE A 302 4.92 -6.18 4.43
CA PHE A 302 4.57 -7.52 4.91
C PHE A 302 4.09 -8.40 3.75
N SER A 303 5.04 -8.99 3.02
CA SER A 303 4.79 -9.61 1.70
C SER A 303 4.35 -11.07 1.71
N SER A 304 4.06 -11.67 2.87
CA SER A 304 3.77 -13.11 3.01
C SER A 304 2.58 -13.62 2.19
N CYS A 305 1.66 -12.73 1.81
CA CYS A 305 0.49 -13.05 0.97
C CYS A 305 0.57 -12.46 -0.46
N MET A 306 1.68 -11.82 -0.82
CA MET A 306 1.85 -11.26 -2.16
C MET A 306 2.21 -12.35 -3.17
N SER A 307 1.61 -12.29 -4.37
CA SER A 307 2.02 -13.15 -5.48
C SER A 307 3.36 -12.68 -6.05
N GLU A 308 4.01 -13.56 -6.81
CA GLU A 308 5.24 -13.22 -7.56
C GLU A 308 5.06 -12.00 -8.46
N SER A 309 3.91 -11.87 -9.13
CA SER A 309 3.60 -10.72 -9.97
C SER A 309 3.51 -9.42 -9.17
N ILE A 310 2.92 -9.45 -7.97
CA ILE A 310 2.81 -8.27 -7.09
C ILE A 310 4.19 -7.89 -6.53
N LEU A 311 5.03 -8.88 -6.19
CA LEU A 311 6.42 -8.65 -5.78
C LEU A 311 7.27 -8.05 -6.91
N GLN A 312 7.04 -8.49 -8.14
CA GLN A 312 7.66 -7.89 -9.32
C GLN A 312 7.19 -6.44 -9.51
N SER A 313 5.88 -6.17 -9.42
CA SER A 313 5.34 -4.80 -9.44
C SER A 313 5.94 -3.94 -8.34
N LEU A 314 6.10 -4.47 -7.12
CA LEU A 314 6.72 -3.76 -5.99
C LEU A 314 8.19 -3.44 -6.31
N SER A 315 8.95 -4.41 -6.83
CA SER A 315 10.34 -4.20 -7.25
C SER A 315 10.45 -3.10 -8.31
N GLN A 316 9.53 -3.08 -9.28
CA GLN A 316 9.44 -2.03 -10.29
C GLN A 316 9.03 -0.67 -9.71
N ALA A 317 8.10 -0.62 -8.76
CA ALA A 317 7.69 0.61 -8.09
C ALA A 317 8.84 1.23 -7.29
N ILE A 318 9.55 0.41 -6.51
CA ILE A 318 10.79 0.80 -5.80
C ILE A 318 11.84 1.29 -6.82
N GLY A 319 12.09 0.51 -7.88
CA GLY A 319 13.06 0.85 -8.92
C GLY A 319 12.71 2.10 -9.72
N ARG A 320 11.41 2.46 -9.81
CA ARG A 320 10.95 3.69 -10.45
C ARG A 320 11.08 4.90 -9.52
N GLN A 321 10.63 4.76 -8.27
CA GLN A 321 10.37 5.90 -7.41
C GLN A 321 11.44 6.15 -6.35
N CYS A 322 12.05 5.12 -5.76
CA CYS A 322 12.91 5.31 -4.59
C CYS A 322 14.32 5.77 -4.99
N LYS A 323 14.90 6.67 -4.18
CA LYS A 323 16.28 7.14 -4.37
C LYS A 323 17.31 6.01 -4.15
N PRO A 324 18.45 6.02 -4.87
CA PRO A 324 19.57 5.14 -4.55
C PRO A 324 20.01 5.30 -3.09
N GLY A 325 20.29 4.18 -2.42
CA GLY A 325 20.61 4.11 -0.99
C GLY A 325 19.41 3.85 -0.08
N ALA A 326 18.17 4.02 -0.57
CA ALA A 326 16.99 3.64 0.21
C ALA A 326 17.01 2.13 0.56
N ILE A 327 16.53 1.80 1.75
CA ILE A 327 16.44 0.42 2.24
C ILE A 327 15.00 -0.08 2.12
N VAL A 328 14.84 -1.33 1.72
CA VAL A 328 13.54 -2.00 1.60
C VAL A 328 13.59 -3.28 2.40
N ILE A 329 12.57 -3.51 3.22
CA ILE A 329 12.38 -4.72 4.01
C ILE A 329 11.13 -5.42 3.50
N THR A 330 11.29 -6.67 3.04
CA THR A 330 10.18 -7.57 2.73
C THR A 330 10.22 -8.81 3.61
N THR A 331 9.10 -9.51 3.76
CA THR A 331 9.00 -10.72 4.60
C THR A 331 8.60 -11.94 3.78
N ASP A 332 9.22 -13.08 4.10
CA ASP A 332 9.07 -14.41 3.51
C ASP A 332 9.47 -14.53 2.03
N PHE A 333 9.35 -13.45 1.24
CA PHE A 333 9.74 -13.40 -0.16
C PHE A 333 10.66 -12.21 -0.44
N SER A 334 11.71 -12.46 -1.22
CA SER A 334 12.64 -11.44 -1.71
C SER A 334 12.08 -10.72 -2.94
N LEU A 335 12.46 -9.47 -3.11
CA LEU A 335 12.27 -8.70 -4.34
C LEU A 335 13.14 -9.19 -5.49
N GLU A 336 12.75 -8.84 -6.72
CA GLU A 336 13.59 -8.98 -7.92
C GLU A 336 14.75 -7.99 -7.83
N LEU A 337 15.99 -8.49 -7.97
CA LEU A 337 17.19 -7.67 -7.76
C LEU A 337 17.52 -6.77 -8.96
N GLU A 338 16.99 -7.07 -10.14
CA GLU A 338 17.18 -6.26 -11.33
C GLU A 338 16.01 -6.46 -12.27
N GLY A 339 15.70 -5.44 -13.06
CA GLY A 339 14.63 -5.52 -14.03
C GLY A 339 14.59 -4.30 -14.93
N TYR A 340 13.57 -4.26 -15.78
CA TYR A 340 13.33 -3.16 -16.70
C TYR A 340 11.88 -2.70 -16.57
N ILE A 341 11.72 -1.40 -16.36
CA ILE A 341 10.42 -0.74 -16.32
C ILE A 341 10.15 -0.20 -17.72
N GLY A 342 9.06 -0.66 -18.34
CA GLY A 342 8.62 -0.18 -19.64
C GLY A 342 8.07 1.25 -19.60
N PRO A 343 7.97 1.92 -20.77
CA PRO A 343 7.25 3.19 -20.87
C PRO A 343 5.79 3.00 -20.43
N TYR A 344 5.24 4.00 -19.74
CA TYR A 344 3.83 3.97 -19.35
C TYR A 344 2.99 4.37 -20.57
N PRO A 345 1.97 3.57 -20.98
CA PRO A 345 1.27 3.79 -22.25
C PRO A 345 0.61 5.16 -22.40
N ASP A 346 0.32 5.82 -21.28
CA ASP A 346 -0.50 7.03 -21.20
C ASP A 346 0.30 8.29 -20.85
N ASP A 347 1.58 8.12 -20.53
CA ASP A 347 2.43 9.20 -20.04
C ASP A 347 3.89 8.92 -20.40
N ASP A 348 4.32 9.57 -21.48
CA ASP A 348 5.71 9.53 -21.96
C ASP A 348 6.68 10.28 -21.02
N GLU A 349 6.18 11.05 -20.05
CA GLU A 349 6.98 11.77 -19.05
C GLU A 349 7.31 10.91 -17.83
N LEU A 350 6.64 9.78 -17.65
CA LEU A 350 6.99 8.82 -16.61
C LEU A 350 8.31 8.13 -16.95
N PRO A 351 9.27 8.10 -16.01
CA PRO A 351 10.58 7.55 -16.30
C PRO A 351 10.49 6.03 -16.48
N TYR A 352 11.23 5.54 -17.46
CA TYR A 352 11.35 4.12 -17.81
C TYR A 352 12.83 3.74 -17.96
N GLY A 353 13.16 2.47 -17.80
CA GLY A 353 14.54 2.01 -17.84
C GLY A 353 14.84 0.87 -16.88
N GLY A 354 16.12 0.51 -16.79
CA GLY A 354 16.59 -0.56 -15.91
C GLY A 354 16.85 -0.10 -14.48
N TYR A 355 16.40 -0.87 -13.50
CA TYR A 355 16.66 -0.68 -12.07
C TYR A 355 17.51 -1.82 -11.51
N GLN A 356 18.12 -1.59 -10.34
CA GLN A 356 18.92 -2.59 -9.63
C GLN A 356 18.80 -2.39 -8.12
N LEU A 357 18.56 -3.50 -7.42
CA LEU A 357 18.57 -3.65 -5.97
C LEU A 357 19.71 -4.59 -5.56
N GLU A 358 20.24 -4.39 -4.36
CA GLU A 358 21.19 -5.28 -3.71
C GLU A 358 20.51 -5.96 -2.54
N LEU A 359 20.56 -7.29 -2.45
CA LEU A 359 20.21 -7.99 -1.21
C LEU A 359 21.36 -7.82 -0.21
N VAL A 360 21.13 -7.05 0.85
CA VAL A 360 22.12 -6.73 1.89
C VAL A 360 22.22 -7.87 2.89
N GLU A 361 21.08 -8.31 3.41
CA GLU A 361 20.99 -9.30 4.47
C GLU A 361 19.63 -10.01 4.45
N HIS A 362 19.56 -11.16 5.10
CA HIS A 362 18.30 -11.77 5.53
C HIS A 362 18.37 -12.01 7.04
N VAL A 363 17.27 -11.74 7.72
CA VAL A 363 17.15 -11.87 9.18
C VAL A 363 15.97 -12.77 9.45
N ASP A 364 16.19 -13.82 10.23
CA ASP A 364 15.12 -14.69 10.70
C ASP A 364 14.58 -14.16 12.04
N GLY A 365 13.28 -14.19 12.22
CA GLY A 365 12.63 -13.79 13.47
C GLY A 365 11.30 -14.47 13.68
N TYR A 366 10.74 -14.27 14.87
CA TYR A 366 9.43 -14.82 15.20
C TYR A 366 8.31 -13.99 14.58
N CYS A 367 7.33 -14.65 13.99
CA CYS A 367 6.09 -14.08 13.50
C CYS A 367 4.97 -15.10 13.75
N TRP A 368 4.14 -14.83 14.75
CA TRP A 368 3.02 -15.70 15.15
C TRP A 368 2.07 -16.01 13.99
N LEU A 369 1.82 -15.04 13.11
CA LEU A 369 0.86 -15.19 12.00
C LEU A 369 1.31 -16.25 10.99
N THR A 370 2.63 -16.40 10.80
CA THR A 370 3.22 -17.44 9.94
C THR A 370 3.36 -18.80 10.62
N GLY A 371 2.95 -18.90 11.89
CA GLY A 371 3.05 -20.11 12.71
C GLY A 371 4.46 -20.35 13.28
N GLY A 372 5.25 -19.29 13.47
CA GLY A 372 6.54 -19.39 14.16
C GLY A 372 7.60 -18.48 13.56
N GLN A 373 8.38 -18.98 12.60
CA GLN A 373 9.55 -18.28 12.06
C GLN A 373 9.22 -17.65 10.70
N SER A 374 9.52 -16.37 10.55
CA SER A 374 9.49 -15.62 9.29
C SER A 374 10.89 -15.11 8.95
N THR A 375 11.18 -14.94 7.67
CA THR A 375 12.47 -14.40 7.19
C THR A 375 12.23 -13.03 6.58
N ALA A 376 12.87 -12.00 7.13
CA ALA A 376 12.94 -10.69 6.50
C ALA A 376 14.11 -10.63 5.52
N TYR A 377 13.90 -10.04 4.35
CA TYR A 377 14.92 -9.74 3.36
C TYR A 377 15.13 -8.23 3.33
N ILE A 378 16.39 -7.82 3.45
CA ILE A 378 16.79 -6.40 3.47
C ILE A 378 17.48 -6.09 2.16
N HIS A 379 16.90 -5.20 1.37
CA HIS A 379 17.44 -4.74 0.11
C HIS A 379 17.89 -3.28 0.19
N ARG A 380 18.85 -2.92 -0.65
CA ARG A 380 19.28 -1.54 -0.89
C ARG A 380 19.08 -1.17 -2.35
N VAL A 381 18.49 -0.01 -2.62
CA VAL A 381 18.37 0.51 -3.99
C VAL A 381 19.75 0.93 -4.48
N GLN A 382 20.28 0.24 -5.49
CA GLN A 382 21.58 0.57 -6.09
C GLN A 382 21.42 1.51 -7.28
N LYS A 383 20.42 1.24 -8.12
CA LYS A 383 20.08 2.03 -9.29
C LYS A 383 18.57 2.10 -9.43
N SER A 384 18.06 3.31 -9.60
CA SER A 384 16.65 3.56 -9.85
C SER A 384 16.48 4.63 -10.92
N LEU A 385 15.22 4.89 -11.27
CA LEU A 385 14.81 5.96 -12.18
C LEU A 385 14.43 7.26 -11.43
N TRP A 386 14.69 7.30 -10.12
CA TRP A 386 14.47 8.49 -9.31
C TRP A 386 15.43 9.62 -9.72
N GLU A 387 14.93 10.85 -9.70
CA GLU A 387 15.70 12.04 -10.01
C GLU A 387 15.68 13.00 -8.81
N PRO A 388 16.81 13.66 -8.47
CA PRO A 388 16.81 14.67 -7.43
C PRO A 388 15.77 15.77 -7.66
N GLY A 389 14.86 15.93 -6.70
CA GLY A 389 13.77 16.91 -6.80
C GLY A 389 12.53 16.40 -7.56
N SER A 390 12.51 15.13 -7.99
CA SER A 390 11.25 14.51 -8.42
C SER A 390 10.30 14.47 -7.24
N GLY A 391 9.14 15.11 -7.37
CA GLY A 391 8.08 15.08 -6.37
C GLY A 391 6.84 14.35 -6.89
N PRO A 392 5.69 14.55 -6.22
CA PRO A 392 4.40 14.07 -6.71
C PRO A 392 4.15 14.50 -8.16
N ARG A 393 3.61 13.58 -8.96
CA ARG A 393 3.26 13.81 -10.36
C ARG A 393 1.74 13.83 -10.50
N ILE A 394 1.25 14.71 -11.35
CA ILE A 394 -0.17 14.80 -11.65
C ILE A 394 -0.46 13.83 -12.79
N LYS A 395 -1.41 12.94 -12.60
CA LYS A 395 -1.87 12.04 -13.65
C LYS A 395 -2.42 12.85 -14.82
N PRO A 396 -1.90 12.69 -16.05
CA PRO A 396 -2.42 13.43 -17.20
C PRO A 396 -3.88 13.05 -17.45
N GLU A 397 -4.72 14.07 -17.68
CA GLU A 397 -6.09 13.81 -18.09
C GLU A 397 -6.12 13.34 -19.54
N LEU A 398 -6.54 12.09 -19.74
CA LEU A 398 -6.78 11.56 -21.08
C LEU A 398 -7.91 12.37 -21.77
N PRO A 399 -7.77 12.70 -23.07
CA PRO A 399 -8.84 13.31 -23.85
C PRO A 399 -10.12 12.48 -23.79
N ALA A 400 -11.28 13.13 -23.78
CA ALA A 400 -12.57 12.44 -23.71
C ALA A 400 -12.75 11.38 -24.82
N SER A 401 -12.20 11.62 -26.01
CA SER A 401 -12.22 10.65 -27.12
C SER A 401 -11.42 9.38 -26.81
N GLU A 402 -10.28 9.51 -26.12
CA GLU A 402 -9.43 8.39 -25.74
C GLU A 402 -10.06 7.59 -24.59
N LYS A 403 -10.62 8.29 -23.58
CA LYS A 403 -11.42 7.67 -22.52
C LYS A 403 -12.59 6.85 -23.10
N ALA A 404 -13.32 7.42 -24.06
CA ALA A 404 -14.42 6.73 -24.74
C ALA A 404 -13.94 5.54 -25.57
N PHE A 405 -12.83 5.67 -26.29
CA PHE A 405 -12.25 4.58 -27.08
C PHE A 405 -11.86 3.39 -26.18
N ARG A 406 -11.20 3.66 -25.05
CA ARG A 406 -10.83 2.61 -24.08
C ARG A 406 -12.03 1.98 -23.40
N ALA A 407 -13.04 2.76 -23.05
CA ALA A 407 -14.29 2.21 -22.52
C ALA A 407 -14.93 1.24 -23.52
N ILE A 408 -14.96 1.59 -24.81
CA ILE A 408 -15.45 0.69 -25.87
C ILE A 408 -14.56 -0.56 -25.97
N GLN A 409 -13.24 -0.43 -25.99
CA GLN A 409 -12.33 -1.58 -26.04
C GLN A 409 -12.50 -2.51 -24.83
N ALA A 410 -12.64 -1.97 -23.62
CA ALA A 410 -12.89 -2.76 -22.42
C ALA A 410 -14.24 -3.48 -22.50
N MET A 411 -15.29 -2.78 -22.93
CA MET A 411 -16.60 -3.39 -23.18
C MET A 411 -16.54 -4.49 -24.25
N GLU A 412 -15.70 -4.33 -25.28
CA GLU A 412 -15.50 -5.34 -26.32
C GLU A 412 -14.72 -6.55 -25.80
N GLN A 413 -13.68 -6.35 -24.99
CA GLN A 413 -12.91 -7.43 -24.36
C GLN A 413 -13.74 -8.23 -23.37
N GLU A 414 -14.59 -7.55 -22.59
CA GLU A 414 -15.50 -8.19 -21.64
C GLU A 414 -16.80 -8.67 -22.28
N ARG A 415 -17.03 -8.37 -23.57
CA ARG A 415 -18.29 -8.68 -24.27
C ARG A 415 -18.64 -10.14 -24.18
N ASP A 416 -17.67 -11.01 -24.41
CA ASP A 416 -17.88 -12.45 -24.40
C ASP A 416 -18.16 -12.97 -22.98
N GLU A 417 -17.44 -12.47 -21.98
CA GLU A 417 -17.69 -12.83 -20.57
C GLU A 417 -19.07 -12.33 -20.09
N ALA A 418 -19.43 -11.09 -20.45
CA ALA A 418 -20.72 -10.50 -20.13
C ALA A 418 -21.87 -11.25 -20.81
N ALA A 419 -21.70 -11.66 -22.07
CA ALA A 419 -22.67 -12.47 -22.80
C ALA A 419 -22.84 -13.85 -22.15
N VAL A 420 -21.76 -14.52 -21.76
CA VAL A 420 -21.80 -15.81 -21.06
C VAL A 420 -22.50 -15.68 -19.70
N LYS A 421 -22.23 -14.63 -18.93
CA LYS A 421 -22.92 -14.33 -17.66
C LYS A 421 -24.41 -14.11 -17.86
N PHE A 422 -24.80 -13.31 -18.86
CA PHE A 422 -26.20 -13.06 -19.19
C PHE A 422 -26.93 -14.36 -19.55
N LEU A 423 -26.37 -15.16 -20.45
CA LEU A 423 -26.96 -16.43 -20.87
C LEU A 423 -27.09 -17.42 -19.70
N SER A 424 -26.10 -17.44 -18.79
CA SER A 424 -26.16 -18.24 -17.56
C SER A 424 -27.30 -17.79 -16.64
N GLY A 425 -27.51 -16.48 -16.49
CA GLY A 425 -28.64 -15.92 -15.75
C GLY A 425 -30.00 -16.27 -16.35
N VAL A 426 -30.14 -16.16 -17.68
CA VAL A 426 -31.37 -16.57 -18.40
C VAL A 426 -31.64 -18.05 -18.21
N ARG A 427 -30.63 -18.91 -18.39
CA ARG A 427 -30.74 -20.36 -18.17
C ARG A 427 -31.24 -20.67 -16.76
N ASN A 428 -30.63 -20.07 -15.73
CA ASN A 428 -31.05 -20.29 -14.34
C ASN A 428 -32.50 -19.88 -14.11
N ASN A 429 -32.93 -18.71 -14.60
CA ASN A 429 -34.32 -18.27 -14.48
C ASN A 429 -35.30 -19.22 -15.20
N MET A 430 -34.92 -19.75 -16.36
CA MET A 430 -35.74 -20.73 -17.08
C MET A 430 -35.85 -22.07 -16.35
N VAL A 431 -34.78 -22.53 -15.69
CA VAL A 431 -34.81 -23.71 -14.80
C VAL A 431 -35.81 -23.49 -13.66
N PHE A 432 -35.73 -22.35 -12.96
CA PHE A 432 -36.62 -22.06 -11.83
C PHE A 432 -38.09 -21.93 -12.25
N ALA A 433 -38.36 -21.41 -13.45
CA ALA A 433 -39.71 -21.30 -13.97
C ALA A 433 -40.25 -22.60 -14.62
N GLY A 434 -39.47 -23.69 -14.61
CA GLY A 434 -39.91 -25.01 -15.08
C GLY A 434 -40.02 -25.14 -16.60
N TYR A 435 -39.26 -24.34 -17.36
CA TYR A 435 -39.22 -24.47 -18.82
C TYR A 435 -38.49 -25.77 -19.25
N PRO A 436 -38.84 -26.35 -20.43
CA PRO A 436 -38.11 -27.51 -20.97
C PRO A 436 -36.63 -27.20 -21.26
N GLU A 437 -35.74 -28.17 -21.03
CA GLU A 437 -34.30 -28.02 -21.20
C GLU A 437 -33.91 -27.58 -22.63
N GLN A 438 -34.59 -28.09 -23.66
CA GLN A 438 -34.35 -27.73 -25.06
C GLN A 438 -34.60 -26.24 -25.40
N TRP A 439 -35.20 -25.47 -24.49
CA TRP A 439 -35.44 -24.03 -24.68
C TRP A 439 -34.42 -23.17 -23.91
N MET A 440 -33.61 -23.79 -23.05
CA MET A 440 -32.62 -23.08 -22.26
C MET A 440 -31.41 -22.77 -23.16
N PRO A 441 -30.87 -21.54 -23.10
CA PRO A 441 -29.63 -21.24 -23.81
C PRO A 441 -28.48 -22.06 -23.21
N ASP A 442 -27.60 -22.60 -24.06
CA ASP A 442 -26.33 -23.14 -23.61
C ASP A 442 -25.26 -22.02 -23.69
N PRO A 443 -24.72 -21.53 -22.56
CA PRO A 443 -23.68 -20.51 -22.58
C PRO A 443 -22.43 -20.94 -23.37
N SER A 444 -22.17 -22.25 -23.50
CA SER A 444 -21.03 -22.76 -24.27
C SER A 444 -21.19 -22.63 -25.79
N ASP A 445 -22.43 -22.55 -26.30
CA ASP A 445 -22.71 -22.29 -27.72
C ASP A 445 -22.30 -20.86 -28.13
N TYR A 446 -22.20 -19.94 -27.18
CA TYR A 446 -21.73 -18.57 -27.46
C TYR A 446 -20.22 -18.53 -27.68
N GLN A 447 -19.47 -19.28 -26.88
CA GLN A 447 -18.01 -19.36 -26.98
C GLN A 447 -17.58 -19.99 -28.32
N SER A 448 -18.26 -21.05 -28.75
CA SER A 448 -17.92 -21.78 -29.98
C SER A 448 -18.23 -21.03 -31.28
N ARG A 449 -19.10 -20.02 -31.28
CA ARG A 449 -19.46 -19.24 -32.48
C ARG A 449 -18.52 -18.07 -32.76
N ASN A 450 -17.74 -17.65 -31.77
CA ASN A 450 -16.81 -16.54 -31.90
C ASN A 450 -15.35 -17.01 -32.14
N GLU A 451 -15.09 -18.33 -32.14
CA GLU A 451 -13.82 -18.85 -32.64
C GLU A 451 -13.79 -18.63 -34.16
N PRO A 452 -12.81 -17.88 -34.69
CA PRO A 452 -12.69 -17.69 -36.13
C PRO A 452 -12.49 -19.07 -36.79
N ASP A 453 -13.28 -19.37 -37.83
CA ASP A 453 -13.08 -20.57 -38.65
C ASP A 453 -11.60 -20.64 -39.06
N GLU A 454 -10.88 -21.69 -38.62
CA GLU A 454 -9.49 -21.96 -38.99
C GLU A 454 -9.43 -22.36 -40.48
N ASP A 455 -9.52 -21.39 -41.38
CA ASP A 455 -9.32 -21.55 -42.84
C ASP A 455 -7.89 -21.21 -43.30
#